data_AF-A0A7G1KUL7-F1
#
_entry.id   AF-A0A7G1KUL7-F1
#
_cell.length_a   1.000
_cell.length_b   1.000
_cell.length_c   1.000
_cell.angle_alpha   90.00
_cell.angle_beta   90.00
_cell.angle_gamma   90.00
#
_symmetry.space_group_name_H-M   'P 1'
#
loop_
_entity.id
_entity.type
_entity.pdbx_description
1 polymer ?
#
loop_
_entity_poly.entity_id
_entity_poly.type
_entity_poly.pdbx_seq_one_letter_code
_entity_poly.pdbx_strand_id
1 'polypeptide(L)'
;MSNNEQPAQQEITSYDDPDAPWNQLHTDADIANWNAPVIDEFRANDGKVGGAYEGATLLLLTTTGAKSGKPHTVPLGVMYRGDTMYVSSFVEDRYPAWWHNIKAEPRVTIELGGKTYSGRGRVLEGPAYDEFAAWVLAENPLLADFQSKTDRPMPLVVLELGDVI
;
A
#
# COMPACT_ATOMS: atom_id res chain seq x y z
N MET A 1 -1.81 -19.63 -36.98
CA MET A 1 -1.13 -18.52 -36.30
C MET A 1 -2.19 -17.89 -35.42
N SER A 2 -2.27 -18.26 -34.14
CA SER A 2 -3.22 -17.65 -33.21
C SER A 2 -2.55 -16.44 -32.59
N ASN A 3 -3.06 -15.26 -32.90
CA ASN A 3 -2.71 -14.02 -32.21
C ASN A 3 -3.19 -14.15 -30.77
N ASN A 4 -2.23 -14.26 -29.84
CA ASN A 4 -2.46 -14.01 -28.43
C ASN A 4 -2.37 -12.49 -28.24
N GLU A 5 -3.46 -11.78 -28.53
CA GLU A 5 -3.60 -10.40 -28.05
C GLU A 5 -3.92 -10.49 -26.56
N GLN A 6 -2.89 -10.38 -25.72
CA GLN A 6 -3.07 -10.07 -24.31
C GLN A 6 -3.83 -8.73 -24.24
N PRO A 7 -4.93 -8.63 -23.48
CA PRO A 7 -5.61 -7.35 -23.32
C PRO A 7 -4.60 -6.32 -22.79
N ALA A 8 -4.58 -5.15 -23.43
CA ALA A 8 -3.74 -4.04 -22.99
C ALA A 8 -4.03 -3.73 -21.52
N GLN A 9 -2.96 -3.59 -20.73
CA GLN A 9 -3.00 -3.17 -19.33
C GLN A 9 -3.81 -1.86 -19.24
N GLN A 10 -4.94 -1.87 -18.54
CA GLN A 10 -5.63 -0.63 -18.22
C GLN A 10 -4.80 0.09 -17.15
N GLU A 11 -4.11 1.17 -17.53
CA GLU A 11 -3.51 2.08 -16.57
C GLU A 11 -4.62 2.78 -15.79
N ILE A 12 -4.90 2.34 -14.56
CA ILE A 12 -5.87 2.99 -13.68
C ILE A 12 -5.23 4.27 -13.14
N THR A 13 -5.61 5.41 -13.72
CA THR A 13 -5.09 6.74 -13.33
C THR A 13 -6.09 7.58 -12.55
N SER A 14 -7.33 7.10 -12.37
CA SER A 14 -8.40 7.78 -11.65
C SER A 14 -8.86 6.96 -10.45
N TYR A 15 -9.03 7.61 -9.31
CA TYR A 15 -9.61 6.98 -8.13
C TYR A 15 -11.09 6.62 -8.35
N ASP A 16 -11.82 7.35 -9.19
CA ASP A 16 -13.25 7.08 -9.47
C ASP A 16 -13.44 6.12 -10.66
N ASP A 17 -12.37 5.50 -11.16
CA ASP A 17 -12.48 4.58 -12.28
C ASP A 17 -13.40 3.40 -11.88
N PRO A 18 -14.54 3.17 -12.56
CA PRO A 18 -15.47 2.10 -12.20
C PRO A 18 -14.85 0.70 -12.35
N ASP A 19 -13.80 0.58 -13.17
CA ASP A 19 -13.05 -0.65 -13.34
C ASP A 19 -11.92 -0.78 -12.31
N ALA A 20 -11.71 0.23 -11.44
CA ALA A 20 -10.75 0.13 -10.35
C ALA A 20 -11.21 -0.90 -9.31
N PRO A 21 -10.28 -1.71 -8.74
CA PRO A 21 -10.67 -2.78 -7.84
C PRO A 21 -11.34 -2.30 -6.56
N TRP A 22 -10.95 -1.13 -6.03
CA TRP A 22 -11.57 -0.55 -4.85
C TRP A 22 -13.00 -0.05 -5.11
N ASN A 23 -13.40 0.17 -6.37
CA ASN A 23 -14.75 0.56 -6.77
C ASN A 23 -15.62 -0.64 -7.17
N GLN A 24 -15.02 -1.82 -7.36
CA GLN A 24 -15.73 -3.07 -7.66
C GLN A 24 -16.12 -3.86 -6.39
N LEU A 25 -15.70 -3.42 -5.20
CA LEU A 25 -16.06 -4.10 -3.96
C LEU A 25 -17.50 -3.77 -3.58
N HIS A 26 -18.36 -4.78 -3.56
CA HIS A 26 -19.80 -4.61 -3.39
C HIS A 26 -20.31 -4.90 -1.97
N THR A 27 -19.52 -5.58 -1.13
CA THR A 27 -19.94 -5.94 0.24
C THR A 27 -18.84 -5.74 1.29
N ASP A 28 -19.26 -5.58 2.56
CA ASP A 28 -18.35 -5.51 3.72
C ASP A 28 -17.44 -6.75 3.83
N ALA A 29 -17.94 -7.92 3.41
CA ALA A 29 -17.17 -9.15 3.40
C ALA A 29 -16.08 -9.13 2.33
N ASP A 30 -16.36 -8.57 1.14
CA ASP A 30 -15.37 -8.41 0.08
C ASP A 30 -14.28 -7.43 0.50
N ILE A 31 -14.66 -6.33 1.16
CA ILE A 31 -13.72 -5.36 1.72
C ILE A 31 -12.84 -6.01 2.80
N ALA A 32 -13.43 -6.79 3.70
CA ALA A 32 -12.71 -7.45 4.79
C ALA A 32 -11.76 -8.56 4.29
N ASN A 33 -12.16 -9.28 3.23
CA ASN A 33 -11.38 -10.39 2.68
C ASN A 33 -10.49 -10.00 1.50
N TRP A 34 -10.55 -8.74 1.04
CA TRP A 34 -9.78 -8.20 -0.08
C TRP A 34 -8.30 -8.59 -0.02
N ASN A 35 -7.70 -8.48 1.16
CA ASN A 35 -6.27 -8.68 1.32
C ASN A 35 -5.85 -10.15 1.25
N ALA A 36 -6.71 -11.11 1.61
CA ALA A 36 -6.28 -12.50 1.77
C ALA A 36 -5.79 -13.13 0.45
N PRO A 37 -6.54 -13.06 -0.68
CA PRO A 37 -6.05 -13.54 -1.96
C PRO A 37 -4.78 -12.84 -2.43
N VAL A 38 -4.67 -11.52 -2.22
CA VAL A 38 -3.49 -10.73 -2.59
C VAL A 38 -2.26 -11.16 -1.79
N ILE A 39 -2.42 -11.41 -0.48
CA ILE A 39 -1.36 -11.90 0.41
C ILE A 39 -0.90 -13.30 -0.02
N ASP A 40 -1.84 -14.18 -0.32
CA ASP A 40 -1.53 -15.56 -0.72
C ASP A 40 -0.80 -15.58 -2.07
N GLU A 41 -1.27 -14.79 -3.05
CA GLU A 41 -0.61 -14.65 -4.35
C GLU A 41 0.79 -14.04 -4.21
N PHE A 42 0.93 -12.96 -3.44
CA PHE A 42 2.21 -12.31 -3.17
C PHE A 42 3.23 -13.32 -2.63
N ARG A 43 2.84 -14.13 -1.64
CA ARG A 43 3.72 -15.13 -1.03
C ARG A 43 4.01 -16.31 -1.94
N ALA A 44 3.08 -16.68 -2.81
CA ALA A 44 3.27 -17.76 -3.78
C ALA A 44 4.20 -17.38 -4.94
N ASN A 45 4.29 -16.07 -5.25
CA ASN A 45 4.91 -15.58 -6.48
C ASN A 45 6.07 -14.59 -6.21
N ASP A 46 6.83 -14.78 -5.12
CA ASP A 46 8.00 -13.96 -4.76
C ASP A 46 7.72 -12.45 -4.80
N GLY A 47 6.56 -12.05 -4.25
CA GLY A 47 6.14 -10.66 -4.11
C GLY A 47 5.43 -10.06 -5.32
N LYS A 48 5.12 -10.86 -6.34
CA LYS A 48 4.39 -10.43 -7.54
C LYS A 48 2.92 -10.80 -7.43
N VAL A 49 2.05 -9.87 -7.81
CA VAL A 49 0.60 -10.06 -7.83
C VAL A 49 0.08 -9.57 -9.19
N GLY A 50 -0.80 -10.34 -9.83
CA GLY A 50 -1.41 -9.98 -11.11
C GLY A 50 -2.59 -9.02 -10.97
N GLY A 51 -3.39 -8.93 -12.04
CA GLY A 51 -4.58 -8.09 -12.08
C GLY A 51 -4.22 -6.62 -11.88
N ALA A 52 -4.89 -5.94 -10.96
CA ALA A 52 -4.67 -4.52 -10.71
C ALA A 52 -3.35 -4.17 -10.02
N TYR A 53 -2.58 -5.17 -9.60
CA TYR A 53 -1.24 -5.00 -9.04
C TYR A 53 -0.14 -5.40 -10.03
N GLU A 54 -0.49 -5.81 -11.25
CA GLU A 54 0.48 -6.26 -12.23
C GLU A 54 1.47 -5.13 -12.57
N GLY A 55 2.77 -5.43 -12.48
CA GLY A 55 3.85 -4.46 -12.70
C GLY A 55 4.13 -3.52 -11.53
N ALA A 56 3.29 -3.48 -10.50
CA ALA A 56 3.53 -2.69 -9.29
C ALA A 56 4.55 -3.38 -8.37
N THR A 57 5.35 -2.58 -7.66
CA THR A 57 6.14 -3.11 -6.54
C THR A 57 5.30 -3.08 -5.27
N LEU A 58 5.02 -4.25 -4.72
CA LEU A 58 4.28 -4.40 -3.48
C LEU A 58 5.20 -4.82 -2.32
N LEU A 59 4.69 -4.61 -1.10
CA LEU A 59 5.15 -5.28 0.10
C LEU A 59 3.96 -5.72 0.94
N LEU A 60 4.16 -6.72 1.80
CA LEU A 60 3.25 -7.00 2.90
C LEU A 60 3.78 -6.34 4.16
N LEU A 61 2.98 -5.44 4.74
CA LEU A 61 3.30 -4.75 5.97
C LEU A 61 2.54 -5.39 7.13
N THR A 62 3.27 -6.00 8.06
CA THR A 62 2.70 -6.51 9.30
C THR A 62 2.98 -5.55 10.44
N THR A 63 1.91 -5.09 11.08
CA THR A 63 1.93 -4.14 12.21
C THR A 63 1.30 -4.78 13.46
N THR A 64 1.63 -4.26 14.65
CA THR A 64 0.97 -4.67 15.90
C THR A 64 -0.26 -3.81 16.14
N GLY A 65 -1.45 -4.42 16.25
CA GLY A 65 -2.71 -3.71 16.49
C GLY A 65 -2.66 -2.85 17.75
N ALA A 66 -2.76 -1.53 17.64
CA ALA A 66 -2.59 -0.60 18.77
C ALA A 66 -3.57 -0.85 19.93
N LYS A 67 -4.78 -1.36 19.61
CA LYS A 67 -5.81 -1.72 20.60
C LYS A 67 -5.79 -3.20 20.98
N SER A 68 -5.46 -4.08 20.03
CA SER A 68 -5.66 -5.52 20.18
C SER A 68 -4.39 -6.29 20.54
N GLY A 69 -3.21 -5.72 20.29
CA GLY A 69 -1.92 -6.40 20.38
C GLY A 69 -1.70 -7.50 19.32
N LYS A 70 -2.64 -7.71 18.40
CA LYS A 70 -2.58 -8.77 17.39
C LYS A 70 -1.88 -8.30 16.12
N PRO A 71 -1.16 -9.18 15.40
CA PRO A 71 -0.58 -8.82 14.11
C PRO A 71 -1.67 -8.47 13.10
N HIS A 72 -1.42 -7.46 12.28
CA HIS A 72 -2.28 -6.99 11.20
C HIS A 72 -1.44 -6.78 9.95
N THR A 73 -1.69 -7.60 8.93
CA THR A 73 -0.95 -7.61 7.66
C THR A 73 -1.78 -7.01 6.54
N VAL A 74 -1.17 -6.10 5.77
CA VAL A 74 -1.79 -5.47 4.60
C VAL A 74 -0.82 -5.44 3.41
N PRO A 75 -1.29 -5.70 2.18
CA PRO A 75 -0.52 -5.40 0.98
C PRO A 75 -0.53 -3.88 0.72
N LEU A 76 0.64 -3.32 0.39
CA LEU A 76 0.79 -1.89 0.06
C LEU A 76 1.72 -1.71 -1.14
N GLY A 77 1.39 -0.76 -2.00
CA GLY A 77 2.33 -0.25 -3.00
C GLY A 77 3.46 0.52 -2.32
N VAL A 78 4.70 0.26 -2.75
CA VAL A 78 5.88 0.97 -2.25
C VAL A 78 6.41 1.94 -3.28
N MET A 79 6.74 3.15 -2.82
CA MET A 79 7.42 4.17 -3.61
C MET A 79 8.82 4.40 -3.04
N TYR A 80 9.79 4.63 -3.92
CA TYR A 80 11.20 4.81 -3.55
C TYR A 80 11.67 6.22 -3.88
N ARG A 81 12.33 6.88 -2.92
CA ARG A 81 13.11 8.11 -3.15
C ARG A 81 14.53 7.86 -2.66
N GLY A 82 15.44 7.52 -3.58
CA GLY A 82 16.74 6.97 -3.22
C GLY A 82 16.56 5.67 -2.43
N ASP A 83 17.22 5.57 -1.28
CA ASP A 83 17.14 4.40 -0.39
C ASP A 83 15.93 4.43 0.57
N THR A 84 15.09 5.47 0.50
CA THR A 84 13.95 5.61 1.41
C THR A 84 12.68 5.02 0.80
N MET A 85 12.02 4.14 1.56
CA MET A 85 10.74 3.52 1.20
C MET A 85 9.58 4.30 1.78
N TYR A 86 8.57 4.59 0.96
CA TYR A 86 7.33 5.24 1.36
C TYR A 86 6.16 4.32 1.07
N VAL A 87 5.18 4.31 1.97
CA VAL A 87 3.90 3.63 1.77
C VAL A 87 2.74 4.56 2.07
N SER A 88 1.67 4.38 1.30
CA SER A 88 0.42 5.11 1.45
C SER A 88 -0.79 4.30 0.97
N SER A 89 -2.00 4.84 1.12
CA SER A 89 -3.24 4.20 0.71
C SER A 89 -4.39 5.20 0.54
N PHE A 90 -5.39 4.83 -0.27
CA PHE A 90 -6.60 5.58 -0.54
C PHE A 90 -7.74 5.21 0.44
N VAL A 91 -7.84 5.87 1.60
CA VAL A 91 -8.95 5.60 2.55
C VAL A 91 -9.72 6.89 2.82
N GLU A 92 -11.00 6.92 2.42
CA GLU A 92 -11.85 8.13 2.36
C GLU A 92 -12.30 8.70 3.70
N ASP A 93 -12.53 7.86 4.71
CA ASP A 93 -13.18 8.32 5.96
C ASP A 93 -12.27 8.35 7.18
N ARG A 94 -11.13 7.64 7.13
CA ARG A 94 -10.24 7.51 8.29
C ARG A 94 -8.83 7.13 7.86
N TYR A 95 -7.87 7.38 8.74
CA TYR A 95 -6.57 6.74 8.58
C TYR A 95 -6.69 5.23 8.76
N PRO A 96 -5.93 4.44 7.97
CA PRO A 96 -5.98 2.99 8.06
C PRO A 96 -5.38 2.49 9.38
N ALA A 97 -5.80 1.29 9.80
CA ALA A 97 -5.34 0.72 11.07
C ALA A 97 -3.81 0.60 11.14
N TRP A 98 -3.15 0.22 10.05
CA TRP A 98 -1.69 0.08 10.00
C TRP A 98 -0.96 1.41 10.30
N TRP A 99 -1.52 2.55 9.89
CA TRP A 99 -0.95 3.87 10.17
C TRP A 99 -1.00 4.19 11.67
N HIS A 100 -2.15 3.94 12.30
CA HIS A 100 -2.31 4.10 13.75
C HIS A 100 -1.45 3.12 14.54
N ASN A 101 -1.33 1.88 14.05
CA ASN A 101 -0.49 0.86 14.66
C ASN A 101 0.98 1.29 14.69
N ILE A 102 1.51 1.81 13.57
CA ILE A 102 2.90 2.29 13.47
C ILE A 102 3.15 3.48 14.41
N LYS A 103 2.16 4.38 14.54
CA LYS A 103 2.26 5.50 15.48
C LYS A 103 2.39 5.04 16.93
N ALA A 104 1.79 3.90 17.28
CA ALA A 104 1.84 3.33 18.63
C ALA A 104 3.05 2.40 18.85
N GLU A 105 3.38 1.55 17.87
CA GLU A 105 4.52 0.63 17.88
C GLU A 105 5.23 0.69 16.52
N PRO A 106 6.40 1.36 16.43
CA PRO A 106 7.14 1.51 15.18
C PRO A 106 7.69 0.21 14.61
N ARG A 107 7.87 -0.86 15.40
CA ARG A 107 8.39 -2.13 14.89
C ARG A 107 7.36 -2.79 13.98
N VAL A 108 7.83 -3.18 12.79
CA VAL A 108 7.04 -3.85 11.76
C VAL A 108 7.79 -5.04 11.20
N THR A 109 7.06 -5.95 10.58
CA THR A 109 7.63 -6.97 9.70
C THR A 109 7.26 -6.62 8.27
N ILE A 110 8.23 -6.67 7.37
CA ILE A 110 8.08 -6.30 5.95
C ILE A 110 8.41 -7.51 5.11
N GLU A 111 7.44 -8.04 4.37
CA GLU A 111 7.70 -9.01 3.30
C GLU A 111 7.86 -8.23 2.00
N LEU A 112 9.02 -8.36 1.35
CA LEU A 112 9.36 -7.67 0.11
C LEU A 112 10.07 -8.66 -0.83
N GLY A 113 9.44 -8.92 -1.97
CA GLY A 113 9.83 -10.04 -2.82
C GLY A 113 9.68 -11.38 -2.08
N GLY A 114 10.64 -12.29 -2.25
CA GLY A 114 10.71 -13.56 -1.52
C GLY A 114 11.41 -13.51 -0.15
N LYS A 115 11.51 -12.32 0.48
CA LYS A 115 12.23 -12.15 1.75
C LYS A 115 11.38 -11.45 2.79
N THR A 116 11.61 -11.82 4.04
CA THR A 116 11.01 -11.19 5.23
C THR A 116 12.07 -10.42 5.98
N TYR A 117 11.76 -9.19 6.36
CA TYR A 117 12.62 -8.30 7.11
C TYR A 117 11.95 -7.90 8.41
N SER A 118 12.75 -7.80 9.47
CA SER A 118 12.42 -6.87 10.54
C SER A 118 12.45 -5.44 9.99
N GLY A 119 11.74 -4.50 10.62
CA GLY A 119 11.77 -3.12 10.14
C GLY A 119 11.21 -2.13 11.14
N ARG A 120 11.29 -0.86 10.75
CA ARG A 120 10.68 0.26 11.48
C ARG A 120 9.85 1.12 10.54
N GLY A 121 8.64 1.42 10.97
CA GLY A 121 7.78 2.42 10.34
C GLY A 121 7.83 3.74 11.10
N ARG A 122 7.78 4.84 10.37
CA ARG A 122 7.65 6.18 10.93
C ARG A 122 6.60 6.99 10.16
N VAL A 123 5.54 7.39 10.86
CA VAL A 123 4.57 8.36 10.36
C VAL A 123 5.28 9.69 10.13
N LEU A 124 5.05 10.28 8.96
CA LEU A 124 5.53 11.61 8.65
C LEU A 124 4.58 12.67 9.22
N GLU A 125 5.14 13.72 9.81
CA GLU A 125 4.41 14.85 10.37
C GLU A 125 5.19 16.16 10.10
N GLY A 126 4.50 17.30 10.13
CA GLY A 126 5.10 18.62 10.01
C GLY A 126 5.89 18.83 8.70
N PRO A 127 7.01 19.57 8.72
CA PRO A 127 7.75 19.89 7.49
C PRO A 127 8.22 18.68 6.69
N ALA A 128 8.54 17.57 7.37
CA ALA A 128 8.91 16.33 6.69
C ALA A 128 7.72 15.72 5.93
N TYR A 129 6.51 15.82 6.49
CA TYR A 129 5.30 15.44 5.77
C TYR A 129 5.12 16.28 4.51
N ASP A 130 5.18 17.61 4.63
CA ASP A 130 4.91 18.53 3.52
C ASP A 130 5.85 18.28 2.33
N GLU A 131 7.15 18.09 2.61
CA GLU A 131 8.16 17.80 1.59
C GLU A 131 7.85 16.50 0.84
N PHE A 132 7.58 15.42 1.57
CA PHE A 132 7.37 14.12 0.95
C PHE A 132 5.97 13.98 0.34
N ALA A 133 4.95 14.65 0.88
CA ALA A 133 3.63 14.71 0.27
C ALA A 133 3.70 15.40 -1.10
N ALA A 134 4.39 16.54 -1.19
CA ALA A 134 4.58 17.22 -2.47
C ALA A 134 5.26 16.31 -3.51
N TRP A 135 6.27 15.55 -3.10
CA TRP A 135 6.94 14.59 -3.99
C TRP A 135 6.04 13.41 -4.38
N VAL A 136 5.40 12.73 -3.41
CA VAL A 136 4.54 11.56 -3.68
C VAL A 136 3.39 11.91 -4.62
N LEU A 137 2.74 13.06 -4.41
CA LEU A 137 1.62 13.49 -5.27
C LEU A 137 2.10 13.89 -6.67
N ALA A 138 3.34 14.37 -6.83
CA ALA A 138 3.89 14.65 -8.15
C ALA A 138 4.22 13.37 -8.94
N GLU A 139 4.68 12.31 -8.26
CA GLU A 139 5.09 11.05 -8.89
C GLU A 139 3.95 10.04 -9.07
N ASN A 140 2.86 10.18 -8.32
CA ASN A 140 1.75 9.24 -8.33
C ASN A 140 0.42 9.96 -8.62
N PRO A 141 0.00 10.01 -9.91
CA PRO A 141 -1.23 10.67 -10.33
C PRO A 141 -2.49 10.14 -9.63
N LEU A 142 -2.51 8.86 -9.28
CA LEU A 142 -3.64 8.24 -8.59
C LEU A 142 -3.75 8.75 -7.14
N LEU A 143 -2.63 8.91 -6.43
CA LEU A 143 -2.60 9.53 -5.09
C LEU A 143 -2.94 11.03 -5.16
N ALA A 144 -2.50 11.73 -6.21
CA ALA A 144 -2.90 13.11 -6.46
C ALA A 144 -4.40 13.26 -6.69
N ASP A 145 -4.98 12.42 -7.53
CA ASP A 145 -6.42 12.42 -7.80
C ASP A 145 -7.21 12.14 -6.52
N PHE A 146 -6.83 11.12 -5.74
CA PHE A 146 -7.46 10.84 -4.45
C PHE A 146 -7.33 12.01 -3.45
N GLN A 147 -6.13 12.57 -3.27
CA GLN A 147 -5.92 13.69 -2.36
C GLN A 147 -6.73 14.93 -2.75
N SER A 148 -7.00 15.14 -4.05
CA SER A 148 -7.85 16.25 -4.52
C SER A 148 -9.31 16.14 -4.07
N LYS A 149 -9.75 14.94 -3.69
CA LYS A 149 -11.13 14.61 -3.28
C LYS A 149 -11.33 14.62 -1.77
N THR A 150 -10.27 14.82 -0.99
CA THR A 150 -10.34 14.80 0.48
C THR A 150 -9.49 15.90 1.10
N ASP A 151 -10.04 16.57 2.13
CA ASP A 151 -9.30 17.58 2.90
C ASP A 151 -8.30 16.94 3.88
N ARG A 152 -8.45 15.65 4.17
CA ARG A 152 -7.56 14.95 5.10
C ARG A 152 -6.21 14.72 4.43
N PRO A 153 -5.09 14.99 5.12
CA PRO A 153 -3.78 14.62 4.61
C PRO A 153 -3.71 13.10 4.38
N MET A 154 -3.13 12.70 3.26
CA MET A 154 -2.87 11.30 2.93
C MET A 154 -1.96 10.63 3.98
N PRO A 155 -2.22 9.37 4.40
CA PRO A 155 -1.35 8.65 5.33
C PRO A 155 0.01 8.37 4.70
N LEU A 156 1.04 9.08 5.15
CA LEU A 156 2.41 8.83 4.72
C LEU A 156 3.25 8.22 5.83
N VAL A 157 3.87 7.08 5.53
CA VAL A 157 4.82 6.40 6.39
C VAL A 157 6.09 6.10 5.62
N VAL A 158 7.23 6.36 6.26
CA VAL A 158 8.53 5.87 5.83
C VAL A 158 8.79 4.52 6.46
N LEU A 159 9.32 3.59 5.68
CA LEU A 159 9.79 2.28 6.15
C LEU A 159 11.31 2.19 6.05
N GLU A 160 11.91 1.62 7.09
CA GLU A 160 13.31 1.26 7.16
C GLU A 160 13.41 -0.26 7.30
N LEU A 161 14.12 -0.91 6.38
CA LEU A 161 14.41 -2.34 6.46
C LEU A 161 15.51 -2.58 7.51
N GLY A 162 15.28 -3.59 8.34
CA GLY A 162 16.28 -4.16 9.24
C GLY A 162 16.84 -5.47 8.70
N ASP A 163 17.19 -6.37 9.61
CA ASP A 163 17.73 -7.68 9.28
C ASP A 163 16.67 -8.58 8.62
N VAL A 164 17.14 -9.48 7.75
CA VAL A 164 16.33 -10.59 7.22
C VAL A 164 16.04 -11.57 8.35
N ILE A 165 14.79 -12.01 8.47
CA ILE A 165 14.30 -12.93 9.52
C ILE A 165 13.55 -14.14 8.97
#